data_AF-A0A151UK62-F1
#
_entry.id   AF-A0A151UK62-F1
#
_cell.length_a   1.000
_cell.length_b   1.000
_cell.length_c   1.000
_cell.angle_alpha   90.00
_cell.angle_beta   90.00
_cell.angle_gamma   90.00
#
_symmetry.space_group_name_H-M   'P 1'
#
loop_
_entity.id
_entity.type
_entity.pdbx_description
1 polymer ?
#
loop_
_entity_poly.entity_id
_entity_poly.type
_entity_poly.pdbx_seq_one_letter_code
_entity_poly.pdbx_strand_id
1 'polypeptide(L)' 'MVDDEVLLTAQHQDDQAETLLLALKRGSGPAGLAAMAADAPFLSRRLVRPLLGCGRAELESYARARGLCWIEDDS' A
#
# COMPACT_ATOMS: atom_id res chain seq x y z
N MET A 1 -14.16 15.52 16.97
CA MET A 1 -13.38 14.55 16.19
C MET A 1 -14.02 13.20 16.43
N VAL A 2 -14.38 12.45 15.39
CA VAL A 2 -15.04 11.16 15.59
C VAL A 2 -13.97 10.14 15.98
N ASP A 3 -14.14 9.47 17.12
CA ASP A 3 -13.14 8.59 17.72
C ASP A 3 -12.87 7.30 16.92
N ASP A 4 -13.66 7.04 15.85
CA ASP A 4 -13.61 5.83 15.03
C ASP A 4 -13.04 6.03 13.60
N GLU A 5 -12.36 7.13 13.33
CA GLU A 5 -11.78 7.39 12.01
C GLU A 5 -10.55 6.49 11.72
N VAL A 6 -10.52 5.89 10.52
CA VAL A 6 -9.42 5.04 10.03
C VAL A 6 -8.76 5.69 8.81
N LEU A 7 -7.43 5.68 8.75
CA LEU A 7 -6.70 6.11 7.55
C LEU A 7 -6.61 4.96 6.56
N LEU A 8 -7.05 5.20 5.33
CA LEU A 8 -6.95 4.25 4.22
C LEU A 8 -5.96 4.79 3.20
N THR A 9 -5.05 3.93 2.73
CA THR A 9 -4.10 4.26 1.66
C THR A 9 -4.24 3.28 0.50
N ALA A 10 -3.90 3.74 -0.70
CA ALA A 10 -4.00 2.98 -1.94
C ALA A 10 -2.71 2.18 -2.27
N GLN A 11 -1.90 1.85 -1.27
CA GLN A 11 -0.68 1.06 -1.47
C GLN A 11 -1.03 -0.33 -1.98
N HIS A 12 -0.26 -0.82 -2.95
CA HIS A 12 -0.49 -2.03 -3.70
C HIS A 12 0.72 -2.96 -3.72
N GLN A 13 0.64 -4.04 -4.51
CA GLN A 13 1.64 -5.10 -4.50
C GLN A 13 3.04 -4.63 -4.92
N ASP A 14 3.15 -3.73 -5.91
CA ASP A 14 4.47 -3.21 -6.30
C ASP A 14 5.13 -2.41 -5.16
N ASP A 15 4.36 -1.65 -4.37
CA ASP A 15 4.89 -0.93 -3.19
C ASP A 15 5.40 -1.92 -2.11
N GLN A 16 4.75 -3.09 -1.96
CA GLN A 16 5.24 -4.17 -1.09
C GLN A 16 6.59 -4.68 -1.56
N ALA A 17 6.71 -4.94 -2.87
CA ALA A 17 7.95 -5.41 -3.46
C ALA A 17 9.07 -4.38 -3.28
N GLU A 18 8.80 -3.09 -3.51
CA GLU A 18 9.77 -2.02 -3.28
C GLU A 18 10.20 -1.98 -1.81
N THR A 19 9.25 -1.98 -0.89
CA THR A 19 9.54 -1.97 0.56
C THR A 19 10.40 -3.16 0.97
N LEU A 20 10.09 -4.36 0.48
CA LEU A 20 10.87 -5.57 0.71
C LEU A 20 12.29 -5.45 0.16
N LEU A 21 12.44 -4.98 -1.09
CA LEU A 21 13.75 -4.82 -1.73
C LEU A 21 14.61 -3.78 -0.99
N LEU A 22 14.00 -2.68 -0.52
CA LEU A 22 14.67 -1.70 0.32
C LEU A 22 15.09 -2.28 1.66
N ALA A 23 14.26 -3.12 2.29
CA ALA A 23 14.59 -3.79 3.54
C ALA A 23 15.74 -4.80 3.37
N LEU A 24 15.74 -5.56 2.27
CA LEU A 24 16.83 -6.46 1.89
C LEU A 24 18.14 -5.70 1.67
N LYS A 25 18.10 -4.61 0.90
CA LYS A 25 19.27 -3.76 0.64
C LYS A 25 19.88 -3.20 1.93
N ARG A 26 19.07 -2.97 2.96
CA ARG A 26 19.52 -2.48 4.27
C ARG A 26 19.99 -3.60 5.22
N GLY A 27 19.92 -4.86 4.83
CA GLY A 27 20.32 -5.99 5.67
C GLY A 27 19.34 -6.27 6.82
N SER A 28 18.04 -6.03 6.61
CA SER A 28 17.03 -6.24 7.65
C SER A 28 16.83 -7.72 7.97
N GLY A 29 16.62 -8.04 9.24
CA GLY A 29 16.26 -9.39 9.68
C GLY A 29 14.82 -9.78 9.28
N PRO A 30 14.37 -11.02 9.58
CA PRO A 30 13.06 -11.54 9.16
C PRO A 30 11.86 -10.64 9.48
N ALA A 31 11.88 -9.96 10.63
CA ALA A 31 10.83 -9.01 10.99
C ALA A 31 10.79 -7.78 10.05
N GLY A 32 11.94 -7.31 9.57
CA GLY A 32 12.01 -6.20 8.60
C GLY A 32 11.71 -6.64 7.16
N LEU A 33 11.77 -7.95 6.88
CA LEU A 33 11.38 -8.51 5.58
C LEU A 33 9.87 -8.77 5.46
N ALA A 34 9.10 -8.52 6.51
CA ALA A 34 7.63 -8.60 6.46
C ALA A 34 6.98 -7.47 5.62
N ALA A 35 7.79 -6.53 5.10
CA ALA A 35 7.34 -5.36 4.35
C ALA A 35 6.26 -4.56 5.11
N MET A 36 5.11 -4.23 4.51
CA MET A 36 4.04 -3.50 5.21
C MET A 36 2.88 -4.41 5.58
N ALA A 37 2.35 -4.26 6.79
CA ALA A 37 1.11 -4.92 7.19
C ALA A 37 -0.12 -4.30 6.50
N ALA A 38 -1.13 -5.10 6.17
CA ALA A 38 -2.39 -4.62 5.63
C ALA A 38 -3.20 -3.75 6.61
N ASP A 39 -3.00 -3.96 7.91
CA ASP A 39 -3.62 -3.23 9.01
C ASP A 39 -2.55 -2.98 10.08
N ALA A 40 -2.33 -1.73 10.43
CA ALA A 40 -1.27 -1.33 11.34
C ALA A 40 -1.73 -0.19 12.27
N PRO A 41 -1.17 -0.09 13.49
CA PRO A 41 -1.36 1.08 14.32
C PRO A 41 -0.78 2.32 13.65
N PHE A 42 -1.50 3.45 13.73
CA PHE A 42 -1.08 4.74 13.19
C PHE A 42 -1.58 5.86 14.10
N LEU A 43 -0.67 6.46 14.87
CA LEU A 43 -0.99 7.40 15.96
C LEU A 43 -1.98 6.74 16.94
N SER A 44 -3.05 7.45 17.34
CA SER A 44 -4.15 6.91 18.14
C SER A 44 -5.22 6.18 17.31
N ARG A 45 -4.92 5.83 16.05
CA ARG A 45 -5.84 5.27 15.06
C ARG A 45 -5.23 4.09 14.33
N ARG A 46 -5.92 3.61 13.28
CA ARG A 46 -5.48 2.55 12.39
C ARG A 46 -5.13 3.09 11.00
N LEU A 47 -4.14 2.47 10.38
CA LEU A 47 -3.80 2.60 8.96
C LEU A 47 -4.07 1.28 8.26
N VAL A 48 -5.00 1.31 7.31
CA VAL A 48 -5.44 0.14 6.54
C VAL A 48 -5.07 0.33 5.07
N ARG A 49 -4.60 -0.75 4.44
CA ARG A 49 -4.14 -0.79 3.04
C ARG A 49 -4.96 -1.81 2.25
N PRO A 50 -6.17 -1.48 1.79
CA PRO A 50 -7.06 -2.45 1.16
C PRO A 50 -6.52 -3.05 -0.14
N LEU A 51 -5.70 -2.28 -0.87
CA LEU A 51 -5.21 -2.65 -2.19
C LEU A 51 -3.87 -3.40 -2.16
N LEU A 52 -3.36 -3.74 -0.98
CA LEU A 52 -2.00 -4.24 -0.82
C LEU A 52 -1.72 -5.57 -1.54
N GLY A 53 -2.77 -6.35 -1.78
CA GLY A 53 -2.73 -7.60 -2.55
C GLY A 53 -3.04 -7.45 -4.04
N CYS A 54 -3.39 -6.25 -4.51
CA CYS A 54 -3.70 -5.99 -5.92
C CYS A 54 -2.43 -5.59 -6.68
N GLY A 55 -2.25 -6.10 -7.89
CA GLY A 55 -1.18 -5.66 -8.79
C GLY A 55 -1.53 -4.36 -9.50
N ARG A 56 -0.52 -3.59 -9.94
CA ARG A 56 -0.73 -2.35 -10.71
C ARG A 56 -1.61 -2.57 -11.95
N ALA A 57 -1.35 -3.63 -12.71
CA ALA A 57 -2.13 -3.96 -13.91
C ALA A 57 -3.61 -4.27 -13.61
N GLU A 58 -3.91 -4.86 -12.45
CA GLU A 58 -5.28 -5.13 -12.01
C GLU A 58 -6.02 -3.82 -11.69
N LEU A 59 -5.34 -2.91 -10.98
CA LEU A 59 -5.88 -1.59 -10.65
C LEU A 59 -6.12 -0.74 -11.89
N GLU A 60 -5.18 -0.72 -12.84
CA GLU A 60 -5.34 -0.02 -14.11
C GLU A 60 -6.48 -0.61 -14.95
N SER A 61 -6.58 -1.95 -15.01
CA SER A 61 -7.69 -2.62 -15.70
C SER A 61 -9.04 -2.25 -15.08
N TYR A 62 -9.14 -2.25 -13.76
CA TYR A 62 -10.33 -1.84 -13.03
C TYR A 62 -10.68 -0.38 -13.31
N ALA A 63 -9.70 0.52 -13.25
CA ALA A 63 -9.91 1.95 -13.47
C ALA A 63 -10.40 2.22 -14.91
N ARG A 64 -9.79 1.58 -15.91
CA ARG A 64 -10.23 1.67 -17.32
C ARG A 64 -11.64 1.10 -17.50
N ALA A 65 -11.94 -0.08 -16.95
CA ALA A 65 -13.25 -0.71 -17.05
C ALA A 65 -14.38 0.14 -16.42
N ARG A 66 -14.03 0.96 -15.41
CA ARG A 66 -14.95 1.90 -14.75
C ARG A 66 -14.94 3.30 -15.36
N GLY A 67 -14.13 3.55 -16.39
CA GLY A 67 -14.00 4.87 -17.00
C GLY A 67 -13.49 5.95 -16.04
N LEU A 68 -12.67 5.56 -15.05
CA LEU A 68 -12.05 6.52 -14.14
C LEU A 68 -10.97 7.31 -14.89
N CYS A 69 -10.85 8.59 -14.57
CA CYS A 69 -9.75 9.42 -15.03
C CYS A 69 -8.80 9.67 -13.86
N TRP A 70 -7.50 9.48 -14.08
CA TRP A 70 -6.46 9.78 -13.10
C TRP A 70 -5.30 10.52 -13.79
N ILE A 71 -4.43 11.09 -12.96
CA ILE A 71 -3.19 11.71 -13.39
C ILE A 71 -2.09 10.68 -13.21
N GLU A 72 -1.27 10.50 -14.25
CA GLU A 72 -0.03 9.72 -14.15
C GLU A 72 1.10 10.65 -13.69
N ASP A 73 1.91 10.17 -12.74
CA ASP A 73 3.09 10.88 -12.26
C ASP A 73 4.35 10.13 -12.75
N ASP A 74 5.30 10.87 -13.30
CA ASP A 74 6.58 10.36 -13.79
C ASP A 74 7.56 10.20 -12.60
N SER A 75 7.31 9.21 -11.75
CA SER A 75 8.25 8.77 -10.70
C SER A 75 9.14 7.62 -11.16
#